data_AF-A0AAU7I434-F1
#
_entry.id   AF-A0AAU7I434-F1
#
_cell.length_a   1.000
_cell.length_b   1.000
_cell.length_c   1.000
_cell.angle_alpha   90.00
_cell.angle_beta   90.00
_cell.angle_gamma   90.00
#
_symmetry.space_group_name_H-M   'P 1'
#
loop_
_entity.id
_entity.type
_entity.pdbx_description
1 polymer ?
#
loop_
_entity_poly.entity_id
_entity_poly.type
_entity_poly.pdbx_seq_one_letter_code
_entity_poly.pdbx_strand_id
1 'polypeptide(L)'
;MATTPIQTHPLLTVPFNAATDFTVLASHCENFAETLIENNDPTLKMALCGRINACLTLLQPTLLDPVPPHLVESLTVDTLPTSYPRFGPECTEICNYCLALTQTLAGQGFSSETEKYLSWLLYDLINYFAAEMKAPRWLHTPDGLKFIDGVAA
;
A
#
# COMPACT_ATOMS: atom_id res chain seq x y z
N MET A 1 9.88 41.69 -16.04
CA MET A 1 9.89 40.71 -14.95
C MET A 1 9.08 39.52 -15.45
N ALA A 2 9.73 38.43 -15.86
CA ALA A 2 9.06 37.25 -16.39
C ALA A 2 8.69 36.33 -15.23
N THR A 3 7.40 36.16 -14.96
CA THR A 3 6.89 35.13 -14.07
C THR A 3 7.00 33.80 -14.80
N THR A 4 8.00 32.98 -14.47
CA THR A 4 7.99 31.56 -14.84
C THR A 4 6.76 30.92 -14.18
N PRO A 5 5.83 30.33 -14.94
CA PRO A 5 4.75 29.57 -14.33
C PRO A 5 5.39 28.38 -13.63
N ILE A 6 5.19 28.28 -12.31
CA ILE A 6 5.51 27.07 -11.57
C ILE A 6 4.63 25.99 -12.19
N GLN A 7 5.22 25.10 -12.99
CA GLN A 7 4.51 23.93 -13.50
C GLN A 7 4.20 23.04 -12.31
N THR A 8 3.04 23.26 -11.72
CA THR A 8 2.51 22.44 -10.64
C THR A 8 2.05 21.14 -11.28
N HIS A 9 2.60 20.03 -10.80
CA HIS A 9 2.25 18.70 -11.31
C HIS A 9 0.72 18.52 -11.22
N PRO A 10 0.02 18.04 -12.27
CA PRO A 10 -1.45 18.01 -12.32
C PRO A 10 -2.09 17.35 -11.08
N LEU A 11 -1.47 16.28 -10.57
CA LEU A 11 -1.92 15.55 -9.38
C LEU A 11 -1.97 16.38 -8.08
N LEU A 12 -1.16 17.44 -7.99
CA LEU A 12 -1.18 18.34 -6.82
C LEU A 12 -2.41 19.25 -6.82
N THR A 13 -3.07 19.41 -7.97
CA THR A 13 -4.25 20.28 -8.12
C THR A 13 -5.58 19.55 -7.95
N VAL A 14 -5.56 18.22 -7.84
CA VAL A 14 -6.78 17.40 -7.72
C VAL A 14 -7.51 17.74 -6.40
N PRO A 15 -8.74 18.26 -6.42
CA PRO A 15 -9.45 18.58 -5.19
C PRO A 15 -10.03 17.32 -4.54
N PHE A 16 -9.93 17.23 -3.21
CA PHE A 16 -10.65 16.26 -2.41
C PHE A 16 -10.93 16.86 -1.02
N ASN A 17 -11.96 16.37 -0.34
CA ASN A 17 -12.38 16.84 0.98
C ASN A 17 -13.14 15.74 1.74
N ALA A 18 -13.69 16.08 2.91
CA ALA A 18 -14.42 15.13 3.76
C ALA A 18 -15.72 14.57 3.15
N ALA A 19 -16.24 15.17 2.07
CA ALA A 19 -17.40 14.67 1.32
C ALA A 19 -16.99 13.83 0.10
N THR A 20 -15.69 13.64 -0.16
CA THR A 20 -15.21 12.78 -1.23
C THR A 20 -15.37 11.31 -0.84
N ASP A 21 -15.91 10.51 -1.73
CA ASP A 21 -16.12 9.07 -1.51
C ASP A 21 -14.80 8.34 -1.19
N PHE A 22 -14.87 7.36 -0.27
CA PHE A 22 -13.70 6.61 0.19
C PHE A 22 -12.98 5.87 -0.94
N THR A 23 -13.71 5.40 -1.95
CA THR A 23 -13.16 4.75 -3.15
C THR A 23 -12.34 5.73 -3.98
N VAL A 24 -12.81 6.97 -4.14
CA VAL A 24 -12.10 8.03 -4.86
C VAL A 24 -10.87 8.49 -4.09
N LEU A 25 -10.96 8.63 -2.76
CA LEU A 25 -9.81 8.91 -1.90
C LEU A 25 -8.75 7.80 -2.02
N ALA A 26 -9.16 6.53 -2.02
CA ALA A 26 -8.24 5.40 -2.21
C ALA A 26 -7.54 5.46 -3.58
N SER A 27 -8.28 5.70 -4.67
CA SER A 27 -7.69 5.87 -6.00
C SER A 27 -6.75 7.07 -6.07
N HIS A 28 -7.00 8.16 -5.34
CA HIS A 28 -6.06 9.27 -5.27
C HIS A 28 -4.76 8.88 -4.55
N CYS A 29 -4.84 8.15 -3.44
CA CYS A 29 -3.65 7.61 -2.77
C CYS A 29 -2.81 6.73 -3.70
N GLU A 30 -3.45 5.84 -4.46
CA GLU A 30 -2.80 4.99 -5.45
C GLU A 30 -2.02 5.80 -6.48
N ASN A 31 -2.68 6.75 -7.16
CA ASN A 31 -2.06 7.60 -8.18
C ASN A 31 -0.89 8.43 -7.62
N PHE A 32 -1.03 8.96 -6.39
CA PHE A 32 0.05 9.72 -5.75
C PHE A 32 1.23 8.82 -5.39
N ALA A 33 0.99 7.61 -4.91
CA ALA A 33 2.03 6.65 -4.54
C ALA A 33 2.80 6.14 -5.76
N GLU A 34 2.11 5.86 -6.87
CA GLU A 34 2.74 5.50 -8.16
C GLU A 34 3.68 6.62 -8.63
N THR A 35 3.17 7.86 -8.68
CA THR A 35 3.97 9.02 -9.09
C THR A 35 5.15 9.26 -8.14
N LEU A 36 4.97 9.02 -6.83
CA LEU A 36 6.03 9.18 -5.82
C LEU A 36 7.23 8.26 -6.09
N ILE A 37 6.97 7.03 -6.55
CA ILE A 37 8.00 6.03 -6.84
C ILE A 37 8.74 6.35 -8.14
N GLU A 38 8.01 6.79 -9.17
CA GLU A 38 8.57 7.06 -10.50
C GLU A 38 9.41 8.34 -10.58
N ASN A 39 9.15 9.30 -9.69
CA ASN A 39 9.80 10.61 -9.71
C ASN A 39 11.03 10.66 -8.81
N ASN A 40 12.00 11.51 -9.14
CA ASN A 40 13.20 11.74 -8.33
C ASN A 40 13.32 13.16 -7.75
N ASP A 41 12.42 14.09 -8.12
CA ASP A 41 12.41 15.45 -7.58
C ASP A 41 11.99 15.45 -6.09
N PRO A 42 12.89 15.83 -5.15
CA PRO A 42 12.58 15.88 -3.72
C PRO A 42 11.41 16.79 -3.38
N THR A 43 11.23 17.89 -4.12
CA THR A 43 10.15 18.85 -3.86
C THR A 43 8.80 18.24 -4.19
N LEU A 44 8.70 17.60 -5.35
CA LEU A 44 7.51 16.87 -5.76
C LEU A 44 7.23 15.69 -4.81
N LYS A 45 8.25 14.94 -4.39
CA LYS A 45 8.09 13.85 -3.41
C LYS A 45 7.47 14.34 -2.11
N MET A 46 8.00 15.43 -1.55
CA MET A 46 7.46 16.02 -0.32
C MET A 46 6.01 16.49 -0.50
N ALA A 47 5.69 17.12 -1.63
CA ALA A 47 4.32 17.54 -1.93
C ALA A 47 3.36 16.34 -2.05
N LEU A 48 3.77 15.26 -2.73
CA LEU A 48 3.00 14.03 -2.86
C LEU A 48 2.79 13.33 -1.51
N CYS A 49 3.82 13.25 -0.67
CA CYS A 49 3.68 12.72 0.69
C CYS A 49 2.66 13.53 1.50
N GLY A 50 2.67 14.86 1.41
CA GLY A 50 1.67 15.72 2.05
C GLY A 50 0.25 15.45 1.55
N ARG A 51 0.10 15.19 0.25
CA ARG A 51 -1.18 14.86 -0.39
C ARG A 51 -1.71 13.48 0.03
N ILE A 52 -0.85 12.46 0.06
CA ILE A 52 -1.17 11.13 0.56
C ILE A 52 -1.59 11.22 2.03
N ASN A 53 -0.84 11.94 2.86
CA ASN A 53 -1.17 12.11 4.28
C ASN A 53 -2.54 12.78 4.49
N ALA A 54 -2.84 13.85 3.74
CA ALA A 54 -4.14 14.52 3.81
C ALA A 54 -5.28 13.58 3.37
N CYS A 55 -5.06 12.79 2.31
CA CYS A 55 -6.04 11.83 1.82
C CYS A 55 -6.31 10.71 2.84
N LEU A 56 -5.24 10.11 3.40
CA LEU A 56 -5.33 9.09 4.44
C LEU A 56 -5.97 9.61 5.72
N THR A 57 -5.72 10.87 6.11
CA THR A 57 -6.35 11.50 7.28
C THR A 57 -7.86 11.64 7.12
N LEU A 58 -8.34 11.92 5.90
CA LEU A 58 -9.77 11.96 5.59
C LEU A 58 -10.38 10.55 5.51
N LEU A 59 -9.62 9.59 4.99
CA LEU A 59 -10.07 8.20 4.82
C LEU A 59 -10.18 7.46 6.15
N GLN A 60 -9.19 7.63 7.04
CA GLN A 60 -9.05 6.89 8.31
C GLN A 60 -10.34 6.84 9.16
N PRO A 61 -11.07 7.94 9.43
CA PRO A 61 -12.29 7.87 10.23
C PRO A 61 -13.43 7.11 9.54
N THR A 62 -13.45 7.08 8.20
CA THR A 62 -14.53 6.46 7.40
C THR A 62 -14.39 4.95 7.23
N LEU A 63 -13.25 4.36 7.64
CA LEU A 63 -12.94 2.95 7.39
C LEU A 63 -13.88 1.96 8.09
N LEU A 64 -14.55 2.41 9.16
CA LEU A 64 -15.51 1.60 9.93
C LEU A 64 -16.97 1.97 9.64
N ASP A 65 -17.19 3.00 8.81
CA ASP A 65 -18.54 3.43 8.44
C ASP A 65 -19.17 2.42 7.47
N PRO A 66 -20.51 2.28 7.49
CA PRO A 66 -21.19 1.47 6.49
C PRO A 66 -20.96 2.03 5.09
N VAL A 67 -20.89 1.15 4.10
CA VAL A 67 -20.76 1.55 2.69
C VAL A 67 -21.93 2.46 2.30
N PRO A 68 -21.66 3.67 1.76
CA PRO A 68 -22.71 4.57 1.28
C PRO A 68 -23.62 3.89 0.25
N PRO A 69 -24.96 4.07 0.31
CA PRO A 69 -25.90 3.39 -0.58
C PRO A 69 -25.62 3.58 -2.07
N HIS A 70 -25.11 4.76 -2.47
CA HIS A 70 -24.77 5.06 -3.87
C HIS A 70 -23.54 4.32 -4.39
N LEU A 71 -22.71 3.75 -3.51
CA LEU A 71 -21.54 2.93 -3.87
C LEU A 71 -21.82 1.43 -3.83
N VAL A 72 -22.95 0.99 -3.29
CA VAL A 72 -23.26 -0.44 -3.18
C VAL A 72 -23.28 -1.09 -4.56
N GLU A 73 -23.93 -0.46 -5.53
CA GLU A 73 -24.03 -0.99 -6.90
C GLU A 73 -22.64 -1.09 -7.56
N SER A 74 -21.78 -0.08 -7.41
CA SER A 74 -20.43 -0.09 -8.00
C SER A 74 -19.47 -1.08 -7.34
N LEU A 75 -19.77 -1.52 -6.12
CA LEU A 75 -19.01 -2.51 -5.36
C LEU A 75 -19.67 -3.91 -5.40
N THR A 76 -20.77 -4.07 -6.12
CA THR A 76 -21.46 -5.36 -6.28
C THR A 76 -21.04 -5.99 -7.60
N VAL A 77 -20.76 -7.29 -7.55
CA VAL A 77 -20.47 -8.11 -8.74
C VAL A 77 -21.46 -9.28 -8.79
N ASP A 78 -21.88 -9.66 -10.00
CA ASP A 78 -22.89 -10.71 -10.21
C ASP A 78 -22.35 -12.13 -9.96
N THR A 79 -21.03 -12.28 -9.97
CA THR A 79 -20.34 -13.56 -9.76
C THR A 79 -19.23 -13.40 -8.75
N LEU A 80 -19.01 -14.44 -7.94
CA LEU A 80 -17.92 -14.45 -6.97
C LEU A 80 -16.58 -14.16 -7.66
N PRO A 81 -15.82 -13.14 -7.22
CA PRO A 81 -14.50 -12.86 -7.76
C PRO A 81 -13.58 -14.06 -7.59
N THR A 82 -12.90 -14.44 -8.67
CA THR A 82 -11.84 -15.46 -8.65
C THR A 82 -10.52 -14.90 -8.12
N SER A 83 -10.38 -13.58 -8.09
CA SER A 83 -9.21 -12.88 -7.56
C SER A 83 -9.64 -11.75 -6.64
N TYR A 84 -8.85 -11.56 -5.59
CA TYR A 84 -8.98 -10.47 -4.65
C TYR A 84 -7.64 -9.71 -4.62
N PRO A 85 -7.63 -8.40 -4.30
CA PRO A 85 -6.38 -7.68 -4.07
C PRO A 85 -5.54 -8.42 -3.03
N ARG A 86 -4.31 -8.77 -3.38
CA ARG A 86 -3.36 -9.47 -2.50
C ARG A 86 -2.07 -8.69 -2.43
N PHE A 87 -1.49 -8.64 -1.24
CA PHE A 87 -0.12 -8.20 -1.06
C PHE A 87 0.81 -9.30 -1.57
N GLY A 88 1.34 -9.14 -2.79
CA GLY A 88 2.14 -10.18 -3.46
C GLY A 88 3.52 -9.75 -3.99
N PRO A 89 4.34 -8.99 -3.24
CA PRO A 89 5.72 -8.74 -3.64
C PRO A 89 6.57 -10.03 -3.59
N GLU A 90 7.66 -10.07 -4.35
CA GLU A 90 8.60 -11.19 -4.32
C GLU A 90 9.33 -11.28 -2.96
N CYS A 91 9.81 -12.48 -2.60
CA CYS A 91 10.56 -12.68 -1.34
C CYS A 91 11.79 -11.74 -1.22
N THR A 92 12.42 -11.41 -2.35
CA THR A 92 13.54 -10.46 -2.44
C THR A 92 13.09 -9.05 -2.05
N GLU A 93 11.95 -8.60 -2.55
CA GLU A 93 11.36 -7.30 -2.25
C GLU A 93 10.94 -7.20 -0.77
N ILE A 94 10.27 -8.23 -0.24
CA ILE A 94 9.87 -8.26 1.17
C ILE A 94 11.10 -8.16 2.09
N CYS A 95 12.17 -8.89 1.77
CA CYS A 95 13.43 -8.82 2.51
C CYS A 95 14.00 -7.39 2.51
N ASN A 96 14.00 -6.74 1.34
CA ASN A 96 14.46 -5.35 1.21
C ASN A 96 13.59 -4.37 2.02
N TYR A 97 12.27 -4.54 2.04
CA TYR A 97 11.37 -3.72 2.85
C TYR A 97 11.66 -3.88 4.35
N CYS A 98 11.82 -5.12 4.83
CA CYS A 98 12.18 -5.40 6.22
C CYS A 98 13.53 -4.78 6.60
N LEU A 99 14.54 -4.86 5.74
CA LEU A 99 15.84 -4.25 5.95
C LEU A 99 15.73 -2.72 6.04
N ALA A 100 15.05 -2.08 5.09
CA ALA A 100 14.86 -0.63 5.06
C ALA A 100 14.11 -0.13 6.31
N LEU A 101 13.04 -0.82 6.73
CA LEU A 101 12.29 -0.49 7.94
C LEU A 101 13.12 -0.67 9.21
N THR A 102 13.89 -1.75 9.31
CA THR A 102 14.77 -2.01 10.46
C THR A 102 15.83 -0.91 10.59
N GLN A 103 16.47 -0.53 9.49
CA GLN A 103 17.46 0.55 9.47
C GLN A 103 16.83 1.91 9.83
N THR A 104 15.63 2.17 9.33
CA THR A 104 14.87 3.39 9.61
C THR A 104 14.54 3.50 11.10
N LEU A 105 14.02 2.42 11.72
CA LEU A 105 13.74 2.37 13.16
C LEU A 105 15.01 2.52 14.01
N ALA A 106 16.12 1.92 13.59
CA ALA A 106 17.41 2.04 14.28
C ALA A 106 17.98 3.47 14.25
N GLY A 107 17.62 4.27 13.24
CA GLY A 107 18.07 5.66 13.08
C GLY A 107 17.55 6.64 14.15
N GLN A 108 16.52 6.25 14.93
CA GLN A 108 15.84 7.08 15.93
C GLN A 108 15.25 8.39 15.35
N GLY A 109 14.46 9.12 16.15
CA GLY A 109 13.90 10.43 15.75
C GLY A 109 12.42 10.46 15.39
N PHE A 110 11.70 9.35 15.55
CA PHE A 110 10.24 9.32 15.42
C PHE A 110 9.54 9.71 16.72
N SER A 111 8.30 10.18 16.61
CA SER A 111 7.38 10.21 17.77
C SER A 111 7.12 8.78 18.26
N SER A 112 6.83 8.60 19.54
CA SER A 112 6.48 7.29 20.12
C SER A 112 5.34 6.58 19.37
N GLU A 113 4.35 7.33 18.87
CA GLU A 113 3.24 6.76 18.10
C GLU A 113 3.68 6.25 16.72
N THR A 114 4.40 7.07 15.94
CA THR A 114 4.95 6.66 14.65
C THR A 114 5.88 5.45 14.78
N GLU A 115 6.77 5.44 15.77
CA GLU A 115 7.68 4.32 16.03
C GLU A 115 6.93 3.02 16.30
N LYS A 116 5.84 3.10 17.07
CA LYS A 116 4.96 1.96 17.37
C LYS A 116 4.34 1.39 16.09
N TYR A 117 3.75 2.21 15.23
CA TYR A 117 3.14 1.73 13.99
C TYR A 117 4.17 1.15 13.01
N LEU A 118 5.35 1.77 12.87
CA LEU A 118 6.43 1.24 12.05
C LEU A 118 6.98 -0.09 12.59
N SER A 119 7.04 -0.24 13.92
CA SER A 119 7.45 -1.50 14.56
C SER A 119 6.44 -2.61 14.32
N TRP A 120 5.13 -2.30 14.36
CA TRP A 120 4.07 -3.26 14.02
C TRP A 120 4.11 -3.67 12.57
N LEU A 121 4.30 -2.72 11.64
CA LEU A 121 4.47 -3.02 10.22
C LEU A 121 5.68 -3.95 9.99
N LEU A 122 6.82 -3.68 10.62
CA LEU A 122 7.99 -4.55 10.52
C LEU A 122 7.69 -5.95 11.07
N TYR A 123 6.99 -6.05 12.20
CA TYR A 123 6.58 -7.34 12.76
C TYR A 123 5.71 -8.14 11.78
N ASP A 124 4.67 -7.52 11.22
CA ASP A 124 3.77 -8.20 10.28
C ASP A 124 4.49 -8.66 9.01
N LEU A 125 5.34 -7.79 8.44
CA LEU A 125 6.14 -8.13 7.25
C LEU A 125 7.14 -9.26 7.50
N ILE A 126 7.83 -9.27 8.65
CA ILE A 126 8.74 -10.36 9.01
C ILE A 126 7.99 -11.68 9.19
N ASN A 127 6.81 -11.66 9.82
CA ASN A 127 6.00 -12.87 9.98
C ASN A 127 5.50 -13.39 8.63
N TYR A 128 5.04 -12.50 7.75
CA TYR A 128 4.64 -12.84 6.39
C TYR A 128 5.82 -13.44 5.61
N PHE A 129 6.97 -12.77 5.60
CA PHE A 129 8.19 -13.26 4.98
C PHE A 129 8.61 -14.64 5.51
N ALA A 130 8.60 -14.81 6.84
CA ALA A 130 8.96 -16.08 7.45
C ALA A 130 7.99 -17.20 7.04
N ALA A 131 6.69 -16.91 6.94
CA ALA A 131 5.69 -17.87 6.47
C ALA A 131 5.96 -18.29 5.02
N GLU A 132 6.20 -17.35 4.12
CA GLU A 132 6.59 -17.61 2.72
C GLU A 132 7.87 -18.46 2.63
N MET A 133 8.91 -18.11 3.41
CA MET A 133 10.16 -18.85 3.41
C MET A 133 10.00 -20.29 3.93
N LYS A 134 9.08 -20.51 4.87
CA LYS A 134 8.77 -21.83 5.45
C LYS A 134 7.65 -22.59 4.73
N ALA A 135 7.06 -22.01 3.67
CA ALA A 135 5.98 -22.64 2.95
C ALA A 135 6.42 -24.01 2.38
N PRO A 136 5.60 -25.07 2.54
CA PRO A 136 5.87 -26.37 1.95
C PRO A 136 5.94 -26.25 0.42
N ARG A 137 7.03 -26.75 -0.17
CA ARG A 137 7.25 -26.75 -1.63
C ARG A 137 7.24 -28.16 -2.20
N TRP A 138 7.20 -29.17 -1.33
CA TRP A 138 7.21 -30.57 -1.71
C TRP A 138 6.11 -31.31 -0.98
N LEU A 139 5.43 -32.18 -1.71
CA LEU A 139 4.41 -33.09 -1.21
C LEU A 139 4.92 -34.53 -1.34
N HIS A 140 4.80 -35.30 -0.26
CA HIS A 140 4.99 -36.74 -0.34
C HIS A 140 3.82 -37.39 -1.08
N THR A 141 4.12 -38.09 -2.18
CA THR A 141 3.14 -38.88 -2.93
C THR A 141 3.55 -40.35 -2.98
N PRO A 142 2.65 -41.27 -3.34
CA PRO A 142 3.00 -42.68 -3.53
C PRO A 142 4.14 -42.91 -4.54
N ASP A 143 4.32 -42.00 -5.50
CA ASP A 143 5.38 -42.04 -6.50
C ASP A 143 6.68 -41.33 -6.05
N GLY A 144 6.76 -40.85 -4.80
CA GLY A 144 7.88 -40.08 -4.26
C GLY A 144 7.55 -38.60 -3.97
N LEU A 145 8.58 -37.79 -3.73
CA LEU A 145 8.44 -36.35 -3.50
C LEU A 145 8.07 -35.63 -4.81
N LYS A 146 6.95 -34.91 -4.85
CA LYS A 146 6.56 -34.05 -5.96
C LYS A 146 6.61 -32.58 -5.53
N PHE A 147 7.11 -31.72 -6.41
CA PHE A 147 7.07 -30.27 -6.19
C PHE A 147 5.61 -29.80 -6.27
N ILE A 148 5.25 -28.86 -5.40
CA ILE A 148 3.95 -28.21 -5.43
C ILE A 148 4.09 -27.07 -6.44
N ASP A 149 3.72 -27.30 -7.70
CA ASP A 149 3.63 -26.22 -8.68
C ASP A 149 2.57 -25.22 -8.19
N GLY A 150 2.99 -23.96 -8.02
CA GLY A 150 2.23 -22.87 -7.40
C GLY A 150 1.04 -22.37 -8.23
N VAL A 151 0.22 -23.26 -8.75
CA VAL A 151 -1.08 -22.96 -9.36
C VAL A 151 -2.16 -23.72 -8.59
N ALA A 152 -2.50 -23.17 -7.42
CA ALA A 152 -3.76 -23.45 -6.76
C ALA A 152 -4.33 -22.13 -6.23
N ALA A 153 -4.97 -21.40 -7.13
CA ALA A 153 -6.12 -20.56 -6.80
C ALA A 153 -7.33 -21.19 -7.49
#